data_AF-A0A538A857-F1
#
_entry.id   AF-A0A538A857-F1
#
_cell.length_a   1.000
_cell.length_b   1.000
_cell.length_c   1.000
_cell.angle_alpha   90.00
_cell.angle_beta   90.00
_cell.angle_gamma   90.00
#
_symmetry.space_group_name_H-M   'P 1'
#
loop_
_entity.id
_entity.type
_entity.pdbx_description
1 polymer ?
#
loop_
_entity_poly.entity_id
_entity_poly.type
_entity_poly.pdbx_seq_one_letter_code
_entity_poly.pdbx_strand_id
1 'polypeptide(L)'
;ADLPRAPSLREGHGALRRLRDRAVGQRFRRGIAGRAKPRPVDDRLRDPLRRQHDHPAQDLNHGRNRLVAAAALLAVVATAAGCGGDSAESVTPGSQPTPSGTLRIAIPDRPGSLDPLLATSAADRLVVGQIYEPLTRAISGPYGEGVSQSGVALWAHPGAGGTIWRVRLRPGVSFSDGAHLDAAAVLENVMRWRTTPEGQALLPGLVAADAPAPDLVRFIFDRPVTDLRRELASVRLGVVSPRALRAPDANTRLARGLAAGTGPFELHRADSREVLLARNGRWWGTREQLGPGVELIAFRFPRAAGRRLALLERGSVQIAERLGPDQVAALGQHPLLTDMAGPGNSSVGLSREVRGVSVAQGTPVLSRTWLTTVSTAEG
;
A
#
# COMPACT_ATOMS: atom_id res chain seq x y z
N ALA A 1 24.25 24.18 68.26
CA ALA A 1 24.55 22.81 67.80
C ALA A 1 23.94 22.62 66.42
N ASP A 2 24.66 22.54 65.32
CA ASP A 2 26.01 22.96 64.94
C ASP A 2 26.00 22.93 63.40
N LEU A 3 26.61 23.94 62.79
CA LEU A 3 26.94 24.06 61.36
C LEU A 3 28.07 23.06 60.99
N PRO A 4 28.58 22.89 59.73
CA PRO A 4 28.64 23.87 58.61
C PRO A 4 28.37 23.29 57.18
N ARG A 5 27.92 24.08 56.20
CA ARG A 5 28.63 25.02 55.29
C ARG A 5 29.79 24.43 54.46
N ALA A 6 29.68 24.64 53.15
CA ALA A 6 30.57 24.26 52.05
C ALA A 6 31.97 24.91 52.10
N PRO A 7 32.85 24.55 51.15
CA PRO A 7 33.59 25.58 50.44
C PRO A 7 33.51 25.46 48.91
N SER A 8 33.36 26.63 48.31
CA SER A 8 33.68 27.03 46.94
C SER A 8 35.19 27.11 46.68
N LEU A 9 35.64 26.74 45.48
CA LEU A 9 36.93 27.15 44.87
C LEU A 9 36.66 27.36 43.36
N ARG A 10 36.60 28.62 42.88
CA ARG A 10 37.67 29.42 42.24
C ARG A 10 38.23 28.79 40.95
N GLU A 11 37.85 29.33 39.80
CA GLU A 11 38.57 30.38 39.04
C GLU A 11 39.88 29.91 38.40
N GLY A 12 39.85 29.80 37.08
CA GLY A 12 41.02 29.69 36.21
C GLY A 12 40.76 30.47 34.92
N HIS A 13 41.12 31.76 34.94
CA HIS A 13 41.25 32.61 33.76
C HIS A 13 42.36 32.10 32.84
N GLY A 14 42.14 32.21 31.52
CA GLY A 14 43.17 31.95 30.51
C GLY A 14 42.67 32.29 29.11
N ALA A 15 42.70 33.57 28.77
CA ALA A 15 42.45 34.11 27.44
C ALA A 15 43.51 33.63 26.43
N LEU A 16 43.17 33.56 25.13
CA LEU A 16 44.00 34.09 24.04
C LEU A 16 43.23 34.14 22.69
N ARG A 17 43.03 35.38 22.23
CA ARG A 17 43.09 35.89 20.84
C ARG A 17 42.41 35.11 19.71
N ARG A 18 41.32 35.66 19.14
CA ARG A 18 41.32 36.57 17.96
C ARG A 18 42.14 36.04 16.77
N LEU A 19 41.44 35.57 15.74
CA LEU A 19 41.78 35.87 14.34
C LEU A 19 40.49 36.19 13.59
N ARG A 20 40.34 37.49 13.33
CA ARG A 20 39.39 38.10 12.42
C ARG A 20 40.20 38.57 11.21
N ASP A 21 39.55 38.57 10.06
CA ASP A 21 39.95 39.20 8.78
C ASP A 21 41.04 38.49 7.95
N ARG A 22 40.60 37.95 6.80
CA ARG A 22 41.20 38.28 5.50
C ARG A 22 40.11 38.26 4.42
N ALA A 23 39.67 39.48 4.07
CA ALA A 23 39.13 39.78 2.76
C ALA A 23 40.31 40.21 1.85
N VAL A 24 40.47 39.54 0.71
CA VAL A 24 41.13 40.01 -0.52
C VAL A 24 40.42 39.22 -1.63
N GLY A 25 39.65 39.81 -2.55
CA GLY A 25 40.06 40.82 -3.52
C GLY A 25 40.08 40.14 -4.90
N GLN A 26 38.96 40.18 -5.63
CA GLN A 26 38.76 41.00 -6.83
C GLN A 26 39.08 40.33 -8.17
N ARG A 27 38.05 40.34 -9.03
CA ARG A 27 38.04 40.60 -10.48
C ARG A 27 38.62 39.53 -11.40
N PHE A 28 37.75 38.94 -12.23
CA PHE A 28 37.80 39.21 -13.67
C PHE A 28 36.39 39.30 -14.27
N ARG A 29 36.30 40.18 -15.27
CA ARG A 29 35.11 40.78 -15.88
C ARG A 29 34.90 40.18 -17.28
N ARG A 30 33.63 40.22 -17.71
CA ARG A 30 33.11 40.56 -19.07
C ARG A 30 32.99 39.49 -20.16
N GLY A 31 31.78 39.52 -20.74
CA GLY A 31 31.45 39.27 -22.15
C GLY A 31 31.02 37.82 -22.40
N ILE A 32 29.91 37.50 -23.06
CA ILE A 32 29.26 38.18 -24.19
C ILE A 32 27.75 37.95 -24.14
N ALA A 33 27.02 39.01 -24.49
CA ALA A 33 25.59 39.03 -24.74
C ALA A 33 25.26 38.31 -26.06
N GLY A 34 24.20 37.50 -26.07
CA GLY A 34 23.62 36.93 -27.27
C GLY A 34 22.10 36.83 -27.14
N ARG A 35 21.42 37.96 -27.36
CA ARG A 35 19.97 38.01 -27.59
C ARG A 35 19.64 37.23 -28.86
N ALA A 36 18.69 36.29 -28.80
CA ALA A 36 17.92 35.88 -29.96
C ALA A 36 16.46 35.74 -29.55
N LYS A 37 15.66 36.75 -29.91
CA LYS A 37 14.19 36.66 -29.96
C LYS A 37 13.78 35.90 -31.23
N PRO A 38 12.66 35.18 -31.22
CA PRO A 38 12.17 34.45 -32.39
C PRO A 38 11.63 35.43 -33.45
N ARG A 39 11.93 35.16 -34.73
CA ARG A 39 11.24 35.79 -35.86
C ARG A 39 10.18 34.82 -36.42
N PRO A 40 8.96 35.30 -36.69
CA PRO A 40 7.95 34.55 -37.42
C PRO A 40 7.96 34.87 -38.92
N VAL A 41 7.16 34.08 -39.65
CA VAL A 41 6.63 34.27 -41.02
C VAL A 41 7.45 33.61 -42.14
N ASP A 42 6.87 32.58 -42.76
CA ASP A 42 6.47 32.73 -44.17
C ASP A 42 5.16 31.98 -44.47
N ASP A 43 4.12 32.78 -44.70
CA ASP A 43 2.87 32.44 -45.35
C ASP A 43 3.11 32.40 -46.85
N ARG A 44 3.12 31.20 -47.44
CA ARG A 44 2.87 31.02 -48.87
C ARG A 44 2.10 29.74 -49.08
N LEU A 45 0.77 29.87 -49.08
CA LEU A 45 -0.17 29.22 -50.01
C LEU A 45 -1.57 29.80 -49.75
N ARG A 46 -1.86 30.95 -50.39
CA ARG A 46 -3.22 31.45 -50.67
C ARG A 46 -3.75 30.66 -51.87
N ASP A 47 -4.86 29.91 -51.74
CA ASP A 47 -6.27 30.33 -51.95
C ASP A 47 -6.76 29.88 -53.36
N PRO A 48 -8.04 29.91 -53.78
CA PRO A 48 -9.34 29.67 -53.12
C PRO A 48 -10.20 28.63 -53.87
N LEU A 49 -11.19 27.99 -53.22
CA LEU A 49 -12.54 27.85 -53.79
C LEU A 49 -13.62 27.84 -52.69
N ARG A 50 -14.27 29.01 -52.60
CA ARG A 50 -15.68 29.31 -52.26
C ARG A 50 -16.66 28.14 -52.53
N ARG A 51 -17.81 27.94 -51.85
CA ARG A 51 -18.75 28.80 -51.11
C ARG A 51 -19.88 27.92 -50.53
N GLN A 52 -20.47 28.36 -49.39
CA GLN A 52 -21.92 28.41 -49.02
C GLN A 52 -22.77 27.12 -49.12
N HIS A 53 -23.74 26.80 -48.26
CA HIS A 53 -24.46 27.53 -47.21
C HIS A 53 -25.18 26.51 -46.30
N ASP A 54 -25.54 26.99 -45.11
CA ASP A 54 -26.28 26.30 -44.06
C ASP A 54 -27.79 26.63 -44.10
N HIS A 55 -28.61 25.65 -43.65
CA HIS A 55 -29.97 25.74 -43.04
C HIS A 55 -31.23 25.91 -43.96
N PRO A 56 -32.47 25.67 -43.47
CA PRO A 56 -33.04 24.44 -42.90
C PRO A 56 -34.50 24.12 -43.38
N ALA A 57 -35.04 22.97 -42.91
CA ALA A 57 -36.44 22.57 -42.68
C ALA A 57 -37.62 23.06 -43.58
N GLN A 58 -38.41 22.13 -44.10
CA GLN A 58 -39.85 21.93 -43.78
C GLN A 58 -40.59 21.02 -44.79
N ASP A 59 -41.27 20.03 -44.22
CA ASP A 59 -42.64 19.57 -44.49
C ASP A 59 -43.19 19.10 -45.87
N LEU A 60 -43.87 17.96 -45.76
CA LEU A 60 -45.14 17.54 -46.38
C LEU A 60 -45.21 17.04 -47.84
N ASN A 61 -45.30 15.70 -47.91
CA ASN A 61 -46.50 14.95 -48.33
C ASN A 61 -46.82 14.73 -49.84
N HIS A 62 -47.43 13.56 -50.08
CA HIS A 62 -48.01 13.00 -51.34
C HIS A 62 -47.01 12.30 -52.28
N GLY A 63 -47.18 11.05 -52.72
CA GLY A 63 -48.26 10.07 -52.59
C GLY A 63 -48.32 9.20 -53.87
N ARG A 64 -48.60 7.89 -53.69
CA ARG A 64 -49.01 6.87 -54.70
C ARG A 64 -47.87 6.38 -55.61
N ASN A 65 -47.72 5.11 -56.00
CA ASN A 65 -48.45 3.83 -55.95
C ASN A 65 -47.45 2.84 -56.62
N ARG A 66 -47.21 1.56 -56.28
CA ARG A 66 -48.11 0.40 -56.21
C ARG A 66 -47.23 -0.89 -56.15
N LEU A 67 -47.74 -1.93 -55.44
CA LEU A 67 -47.58 -3.39 -55.68
C LEU A 67 -46.19 -4.01 -55.38
N VAL A 68 -45.97 -5.11 -54.65
CA VAL A 68 -46.75 -6.35 -54.38
C VAL A 68 -46.36 -6.98 -53.01
N ALA A 69 -47.40 -7.44 -52.31
CA ALA A 69 -47.53 -8.47 -51.26
C ALA A 69 -46.38 -9.44 -50.88
N ALA A 70 -46.18 -9.65 -49.57
CA ALA A 70 -46.36 -10.94 -48.88
C ALA A 70 -46.27 -10.78 -47.34
N ALA A 71 -47.42 -10.97 -46.68
CA ALA A 71 -47.64 -11.03 -45.23
C ALA A 71 -47.44 -12.50 -44.75
N ALA A 72 -46.78 -12.79 -43.62
CA ALA A 72 -47.32 -12.89 -42.25
C ALA A 72 -47.51 -14.35 -41.74
N LEU A 73 -47.54 -14.46 -40.40
CA LEU A 73 -47.86 -15.59 -39.50
C LEU A 73 -46.64 -16.41 -39.03
N LEU A 74 -46.27 -16.43 -37.74
CA LEU A 74 -47.12 -16.78 -36.59
C LEU A 74 -46.82 -15.95 -35.33
N ALA A 75 -47.89 -15.61 -34.63
CA ALA A 75 -47.92 -14.93 -33.35
C ALA A 75 -48.34 -15.89 -32.23
N VAL A 76 -47.95 -15.54 -31.00
CA VAL A 76 -48.59 -15.85 -29.69
C VAL A 76 -48.47 -17.29 -29.15
N VAL A 77 -47.63 -17.46 -28.11
CA VAL A 77 -47.96 -18.23 -26.90
C VAL A 77 -47.39 -17.52 -25.65
N ALA A 78 -48.33 -17.10 -24.80
CA ALA A 78 -48.35 -17.01 -23.33
C ALA A 78 -47.27 -16.24 -22.53
N THR A 79 -47.78 -15.21 -21.86
CA THR A 79 -47.35 -14.54 -20.63
C THR A 79 -47.24 -15.47 -19.40
N ALA A 80 -46.25 -15.25 -18.51
CA ALA A 80 -46.43 -14.86 -17.09
C ALA A 80 -45.28 -15.30 -16.16
N ALA A 81 -44.53 -14.32 -15.65
CA ALA A 81 -43.85 -14.21 -14.34
C ALA A 81 -42.71 -13.18 -14.53
N GLY A 82 -42.61 -12.04 -13.84
CA GLY A 82 -43.06 -11.70 -12.50
C GLY A 82 -41.83 -11.26 -11.70
N CYS A 83 -41.76 -9.96 -11.39
CA CYS A 83 -40.95 -9.30 -10.35
C CYS A 83 -39.49 -8.89 -10.63
N GLY A 84 -39.22 -7.60 -10.39
CA GLY A 84 -37.94 -7.12 -9.83
C GLY A 84 -36.94 -6.51 -10.80
N GLY A 85 -37.22 -5.31 -11.33
CA GLY A 85 -36.23 -4.50 -12.02
C GLY A 85 -35.21 -3.90 -11.04
N ASP A 86 -34.23 -4.70 -10.65
CA ASP A 86 -32.96 -4.21 -10.11
C ASP A 86 -31.95 -4.25 -11.26
N SER A 87 -31.25 -3.14 -11.48
CA SER A 87 -30.40 -2.95 -12.68
C SER A 87 -29.23 -3.94 -12.68
N ALA A 88 -29.42 -5.07 -13.36
CA ALA A 88 -28.36 -6.01 -13.66
C ALA A 88 -27.38 -5.37 -14.66
N GLU A 89 -26.27 -4.83 -14.15
CA GLU A 89 -25.06 -4.66 -14.95
C GLU A 89 -24.69 -6.05 -15.51
N SER A 90 -24.85 -6.22 -16.81
CA SER A 90 -24.53 -7.43 -17.55
C SER A 90 -23.03 -7.74 -17.41
N VAL A 91 -22.73 -8.86 -16.76
CA VAL A 91 -21.36 -9.40 -16.69
C VAL A 91 -21.11 -10.16 -17.99
N THR A 92 -20.37 -9.56 -18.91
CA THR A 92 -19.94 -10.22 -20.15
C THR A 92 -18.88 -11.29 -19.85
N PRO A 93 -19.06 -12.55 -20.26
CA PRO A 93 -18.02 -13.58 -20.18
C PRO A 93 -16.95 -13.31 -21.25
N GLY A 94 -15.68 -13.18 -20.85
CA GLY A 94 -14.57 -13.01 -21.80
C GLY A 94 -13.43 -12.10 -21.35
N SER A 95 -13.13 -12.03 -20.05
CA SER A 95 -11.90 -11.35 -19.62
C SER A 95 -10.70 -12.18 -20.05
N GLN A 96 -9.90 -11.62 -20.97
CA GLN A 96 -8.63 -12.20 -21.43
C GLN A 96 -7.71 -12.57 -20.25
N PRO A 97 -6.80 -13.56 -20.44
CA PRO A 97 -5.83 -13.94 -19.43
C PRO A 97 -5.12 -12.72 -18.84
N THR A 98 -5.05 -12.74 -17.52
CA THR A 98 -4.43 -11.74 -16.68
C THR A 98 -3.08 -11.28 -17.25
N PRO A 99 -2.82 -9.96 -17.39
CA PRO A 99 -1.47 -9.49 -17.65
C PRO A 99 -0.52 -10.13 -16.65
N SER A 100 0.55 -10.76 -17.15
CA SER A 100 1.58 -11.36 -16.32
C SER A 100 2.05 -10.33 -15.28
N GLY A 101 1.84 -10.63 -13.99
CA GLY A 101 2.30 -9.78 -12.89
C GLY A 101 1.24 -8.98 -12.12
N THR A 102 -0.07 -9.09 -12.41
CA THR A 102 -1.11 -8.49 -11.52
C THR A 102 -1.85 -9.55 -10.70
N LEU A 103 -1.77 -9.45 -9.37
CA LEU A 103 -2.58 -10.23 -8.42
C LEU A 103 -3.90 -9.50 -8.13
N ARG A 104 -5.05 -10.12 -8.43
CA ARG A 104 -6.38 -9.59 -8.06
C ARG A 104 -6.94 -10.31 -6.86
N ILE A 105 -7.40 -9.52 -5.88
CA ILE A 105 -7.93 -9.99 -4.62
C ILE A 105 -9.34 -9.40 -4.44
N ALA A 106 -10.33 -10.24 -4.21
CA ALA A 106 -11.67 -9.81 -3.85
C ALA A 106 -11.83 -9.80 -2.32
N ILE A 107 -12.17 -8.65 -1.76
CA ILE A 107 -12.35 -8.42 -0.33
C ILE A 107 -13.78 -7.94 -0.04
N PRO A 108 -14.31 -8.17 1.18
CA PRO A 108 -15.72 -7.87 1.49
C PRO A 108 -16.05 -6.37 1.52
N ASP A 109 -15.07 -5.55 1.87
CA ASP A 109 -15.30 -4.15 2.24
C ASP A 109 -14.24 -3.27 1.58
N ARG A 110 -14.68 -2.08 1.17
CA ARG A 110 -13.76 -1.03 0.71
C ARG A 110 -13.01 -0.47 1.92
N PRO A 111 -11.69 -0.24 1.82
CA PRO A 111 -10.96 0.50 2.85
C PRO A 111 -11.57 1.88 3.07
N GLY A 112 -11.86 2.22 4.33
CA GLY A 112 -12.40 3.52 4.74
C GLY A 112 -11.31 4.58 4.89
N SER A 113 -10.09 4.16 5.25
CA SER A 113 -8.91 5.02 5.34
C SER A 113 -7.66 4.23 4.99
N LEU A 114 -6.73 4.89 4.30
CA LEU A 114 -5.39 4.34 4.02
C LEU A 114 -4.31 4.91 4.94
N ASP A 115 -4.72 5.58 6.01
CA ASP A 115 -3.85 5.97 7.11
C ASP A 115 -3.62 4.76 8.04
N PRO A 116 -2.38 4.28 8.23
CA PRO A 116 -2.15 3.09 9.03
C PRO A 116 -2.70 3.22 10.46
N LEU A 117 -2.58 4.39 11.09
CA LEU A 117 -2.99 4.57 12.49
C LEU A 117 -4.52 4.43 12.67
N LEU A 118 -5.26 4.82 11.64
CA LEU A 118 -6.73 4.80 11.59
C LEU A 118 -7.28 3.53 10.91
N ALA A 119 -6.43 2.59 10.49
CA ALA A 119 -6.83 1.34 9.84
C ALA A 119 -7.46 0.34 10.83
N THR A 120 -8.71 0.58 11.21
CA THR A 120 -9.44 -0.20 12.23
C THR A 120 -10.16 -1.41 11.65
N SER A 121 -10.50 -1.41 10.36
CA SER A 121 -11.11 -2.58 9.71
C SER A 121 -10.06 -3.57 9.19
N ALA A 122 -10.47 -4.81 8.94
CA ALA A 122 -9.60 -5.81 8.32
C ALA A 122 -9.23 -5.42 6.88
N ALA A 123 -10.15 -4.82 6.14
CA ALA A 123 -9.91 -4.33 4.79
C ALA A 123 -8.87 -3.21 4.76
N ASP A 124 -8.96 -2.24 5.68
CA ASP A 124 -7.94 -1.19 5.81
C ASP A 124 -6.58 -1.82 6.06
N ARG A 125 -6.46 -2.68 7.10
CA ARG A 125 -5.18 -3.29 7.48
C ARG A 125 -4.56 -4.12 6.37
N LEU A 126 -5.37 -4.85 5.61
CA LEU A 126 -4.89 -5.66 4.50
C LEU A 126 -4.22 -4.81 3.42
N VAL A 127 -4.83 -3.67 3.07
CA VAL A 127 -4.32 -2.75 2.06
C VAL A 127 -3.15 -1.92 2.59
N VAL A 128 -3.29 -1.30 3.77
CA VAL A 128 -2.25 -0.43 4.33
C VAL A 128 -0.96 -1.21 4.67
N GLY A 129 -1.08 -2.49 5.04
CA GLY A 129 0.08 -3.34 5.34
C GLY A 129 0.95 -3.65 4.12
N GLN A 130 0.49 -3.36 2.91
CA GLN A 130 1.32 -3.45 1.71
C GLN A 130 2.15 -2.18 1.47
N ILE A 131 1.71 -1.04 2.03
CA ILE A 131 2.28 0.29 1.81
C ILE A 131 3.23 0.68 2.95
N TYR A 132 2.83 0.42 4.20
CA TYR A 132 3.57 0.81 5.39
C TYR A 132 4.01 -0.42 6.18
N GLU A 133 5.29 -0.47 6.55
CA GLU A 133 5.80 -1.54 7.41
C GLU A 133 5.95 -1.06 8.85
N PRO A 134 5.52 -1.88 9.83
CA PRO A 134 5.82 -1.65 11.24
C PRO A 134 7.31 -1.85 11.55
N LEU A 135 7.75 -1.32 12.70
CA LEU A 135 9.15 -1.46 13.16
C LEU A 135 9.53 -2.93 13.35
N THR A 136 8.65 -3.70 14.00
CA THR A 136 8.77 -5.16 14.11
C THR A 136 7.71 -5.83 13.24
N ARG A 137 7.82 -7.13 13.02
CA ARG A 137 6.88 -7.89 12.20
C ARG A 137 6.34 -9.06 13.01
N ALA A 138 5.03 -9.28 12.98
CA ALA A 138 4.45 -10.52 13.48
C ALA A 138 4.56 -11.59 12.39
N ILE A 139 5.18 -12.72 12.72
CA ILE A 139 5.17 -13.91 11.87
C ILE A 139 4.42 -14.99 12.62
N SER A 140 3.32 -15.48 12.04
CA SER A 140 2.62 -16.64 12.57
C SER A 140 3.40 -17.91 12.20
N GLY A 141 3.87 -18.63 13.21
CA GLY A 141 4.41 -19.96 13.06
C GLY A 141 3.31 -20.98 12.71
N PRO A 142 3.70 -22.22 12.40
CA PRO A 142 2.80 -23.20 11.82
C PRO A 142 1.63 -23.63 12.71
N TYR A 143 1.68 -23.32 14.00
CA TYR A 143 0.66 -23.66 15.00
C TYR A 143 -0.02 -22.42 15.60
N GLY A 144 0.06 -21.26 14.92
CA GLY A 144 -0.55 -20.01 15.38
C GLY A 144 0.28 -19.26 16.43
N GLU A 145 1.47 -19.75 16.78
CA GLU A 145 2.42 -19.01 17.62
C GLU A 145 2.96 -17.79 16.85
N GLY A 146 2.56 -16.58 17.26
CA GLY A 146 3.08 -15.35 16.68
C GLY A 146 4.48 -15.05 17.21
N VAL A 147 5.51 -15.28 16.40
CA VAL A 147 6.88 -14.84 16.68
C VAL A 147 7.05 -13.43 16.13
N SER A 148 7.36 -12.47 17.01
CA SER A 148 7.75 -11.13 16.56
C SER A 148 9.19 -11.15 16.06
N GLN A 149 9.39 -10.86 14.79
CA GLN A 149 10.70 -10.71 14.16
C GLN A 149 11.01 -9.24 13.82
N SER A 150 12.27 -9.00 13.47
CA SER A 150 12.80 -7.73 12.97
C SER A 150 12.14 -7.34 11.65
N GLY A 151 11.36 -6.25 11.66
CA GLY A 151 10.76 -5.66 10.46
C GLY A 151 11.73 -4.67 9.80
N VAL A 152 11.36 -3.39 9.75
CA VAL A 152 12.29 -2.31 9.40
C VAL A 152 13.26 -1.96 10.55
N ALA A 153 13.00 -2.46 11.76
CA ALA A 153 13.99 -2.55 12.83
C ALA A 153 14.84 -3.81 12.67
N LEU A 154 16.13 -3.72 12.99
CA LEU A 154 17.07 -4.83 13.08
C LEU A 154 16.87 -5.63 14.39
N TRP A 155 16.56 -4.96 15.49
CA TRP A 155 16.22 -5.57 16.78
C TRP A 155 15.48 -4.59 17.69
N ALA A 156 14.78 -5.12 18.68
CA ALA A 156 14.13 -4.35 19.74
C ALA A 156 14.24 -5.09 21.09
N HIS A 157 14.87 -4.45 22.07
CA HIS A 157 15.21 -5.06 23.36
C HIS A 157 14.82 -4.15 24.55
N PRO A 158 14.34 -4.74 25.65
CA PRO A 158 14.10 -4.00 26.88
C PRO A 158 15.45 -3.63 27.55
N GLY A 159 15.49 -2.45 28.16
CA GLY A 159 16.47 -2.09 29.17
C GLY A 159 16.09 -2.65 30.54
N ALA A 160 16.93 -2.37 31.55
CA ALA A 160 16.64 -2.74 32.93
C ALA A 160 15.29 -2.15 33.38
N GLY A 161 14.45 -2.97 34.01
CA GLY A 161 13.12 -2.57 34.49
C GLY A 161 12.03 -2.50 33.41
N GLY A 162 12.32 -2.72 32.12
CA GLY A 162 11.31 -2.83 31.06
C GLY A 162 10.54 -1.55 30.71
N THR A 163 10.87 -0.42 31.34
CA THR A 163 10.28 0.91 31.06
C THR A 163 10.96 1.63 29.90
N ILE A 164 12.22 1.27 29.59
CA ILE A 164 12.95 1.78 28.43
C ILE A 164 13.17 0.64 27.47
N TRP A 165 12.80 0.82 26.21
CA TRP A 165 13.09 -0.13 25.13
C TRP A 165 13.97 0.52 24.08
N ARG A 166 14.99 -0.20 23.63
CA ARG A 166 15.89 0.24 22.56
C ARG A 166 15.52 -0.48 21.28
N VAL A 167 15.39 0.26 20.18
CA VAL A 167 15.05 -0.26 18.86
C VAL A 167 16.10 0.23 17.87
N ARG A 168 16.86 -0.70 17.28
CA ARG A 168 17.84 -0.37 16.24
C ARG A 168 17.22 -0.57 14.87
N LEU A 169 17.37 0.41 13.99
CA LEU A 169 16.81 0.40 12.63
C LEU A 169 17.69 -0.37 11.66
N ARG A 170 17.08 -0.96 10.64
CA ARG A 170 17.80 -1.60 9.54
C ARG A 170 18.47 -0.52 8.67
N PRO A 171 19.77 -0.69 8.33
CA PRO A 171 20.45 0.26 7.46
C PRO A 171 19.88 0.21 6.03
N GLY A 172 19.89 1.35 5.34
CA GLY A 172 19.57 1.43 3.91
C GLY A 172 18.08 1.30 3.56
N VAL A 173 17.18 1.29 4.54
CA VAL A 173 15.73 1.36 4.31
C VAL A 173 15.35 2.79 3.91
N SER A 174 14.50 2.90 2.90
CA SER A 174 13.98 4.19 2.41
C SER A 174 12.47 4.11 2.24
N PHE A 175 11.80 5.24 2.41
CA PHE A 175 10.40 5.42 2.03
C PHE A 175 10.28 5.47 0.50
N SER A 176 9.09 5.20 -0.04
CA SER A 176 8.86 5.23 -1.49
C SER A 176 9.13 6.60 -2.13
N ASP A 177 8.94 7.70 -1.38
CA ASP A 177 9.31 9.06 -1.80
C ASP A 177 10.84 9.34 -1.82
N GLY A 178 11.66 8.36 -1.41
CA GLY A 178 13.12 8.45 -1.36
C GLY A 178 13.69 9.09 -0.10
N ALA A 179 12.88 9.48 0.89
CA ALA A 179 13.40 9.81 2.22
C ALA A 179 14.00 8.55 2.87
N HIS A 180 15.02 8.71 3.72
CA HIS A 180 15.60 7.59 4.45
C HIS A 180 14.83 7.30 5.73
N LEU A 181 14.76 6.03 6.11
CA LEU A 181 14.30 5.63 7.43
C LEU A 181 15.47 5.78 8.43
N ASP A 182 15.35 6.77 9.31
CA ASP A 182 16.28 7.01 10.42
C ASP A 182 15.50 7.22 11.73
N ALA A 183 16.24 7.38 12.83
CA ALA A 183 15.65 7.56 14.16
C ALA A 183 14.80 8.84 14.23
N ALA A 184 15.17 9.91 13.53
CA ALA A 184 14.38 11.14 13.50
C ALA A 184 13.02 10.93 12.82
N ALA A 185 12.99 10.19 11.71
CA ALA A 185 11.75 9.82 11.04
C ALA A 185 10.83 8.98 11.93
N VAL A 186 11.41 8.06 12.71
CA VAL A 186 10.65 7.28 13.70
C VAL A 186 10.12 8.17 14.82
N LEU A 187 10.91 9.12 15.33
CA LEU A 187 10.46 10.04 16.39
C LEU A 187 9.25 10.88 15.96
N GLU A 188 9.16 11.30 14.70
CA GLU A 188 7.96 11.99 14.19
C GLU A 188 6.71 11.10 14.21
N ASN A 189 6.87 9.82 13.86
CA ASN A 189 5.79 8.86 13.98
C ASN A 189 5.42 8.61 15.45
N VAL A 190 6.42 8.53 16.35
CA VAL A 190 6.18 8.39 17.80
C VAL A 190 5.43 9.59 18.37
N MET A 191 5.78 10.80 17.95
CA MET A 191 5.04 12.01 18.35
C MET A 191 3.57 11.87 17.99
N ARG A 192 3.28 11.46 16.75
CA ARG A 192 1.92 11.19 16.29
C ARG A 192 1.24 10.11 17.13
N TRP A 193 1.89 8.97 17.39
CA TRP A 193 1.31 7.89 18.18
C TRP A 193 1.01 8.31 19.63
N ARG A 194 1.85 9.18 20.21
CA ARG A 194 1.62 9.70 21.57
C ARG A 194 0.51 10.72 21.67
N THR A 195 0.25 11.48 20.61
CA THR A 195 -0.69 12.60 20.64
C THR A 195 -2.08 12.26 20.13
N THR A 196 -2.34 11.02 19.68
CA THR A 196 -3.66 10.58 19.24
C THR A 196 -4.21 9.44 20.11
N PRO A 197 -5.53 9.36 20.31
CA PRO A 197 -6.15 8.26 21.06
C PRO A 197 -5.83 6.88 20.48
N GLU A 198 -5.79 6.75 19.15
CA GLU A 198 -5.52 5.49 18.47
C GLU A 198 -4.11 4.98 18.73
N GLY A 199 -3.12 5.88 18.76
CA GLY A 199 -1.74 5.51 19.06
C GLY A 199 -1.52 5.24 20.55
N GLN A 200 -2.15 6.01 21.43
CA GLN A 200 -2.13 5.76 22.88
C GLN A 200 -2.75 4.42 23.25
N ALA A 201 -3.80 3.99 22.53
CA ALA A 201 -4.40 2.67 22.70
C ALA A 201 -3.47 1.52 22.25
N LEU A 202 -2.62 1.76 21.25
CA LEU A 202 -1.65 0.78 20.74
C LEU A 202 -0.34 0.76 21.54
N LEU A 203 0.05 1.87 22.15
CA LEU A 203 1.28 2.02 22.93
C LEU A 203 0.96 2.62 24.31
N PRO A 204 0.20 1.90 25.15
CA PRO A 204 -0.30 2.45 26.40
C PRO A 204 0.84 2.70 27.39
N GLY A 205 0.90 3.92 27.93
CA GLY A 205 1.95 4.35 28.86
C GLY A 205 3.21 4.92 28.18
N LEU A 206 3.22 5.09 26.86
CA LEU A 206 4.36 5.72 26.16
C LEU A 206 4.43 7.21 26.49
N VAL A 207 5.46 7.61 27.25
CA VAL A 207 5.63 8.99 27.75
C VAL A 207 6.72 9.78 27.05
N ALA A 208 7.64 9.15 26.34
CA ALA A 208 8.68 9.82 25.56
C ALA A 208 9.35 8.85 24.59
N ALA A 209 10.04 9.42 23.60
CA ALA A 209 11.07 8.72 22.87
C ALA A 209 12.20 9.70 22.51
N ASP A 210 13.41 9.17 22.37
CA ASP A 210 14.57 9.92 21.90
C ASP A 210 15.44 9.07 20.97
N ALA A 211 16.44 9.71 20.36
CA ALA A 211 17.34 9.10 19.40
C ALA A 211 18.80 9.29 19.83
N PRO A 212 19.37 8.40 20.66
CA PRO A 212 20.78 8.48 21.07
C PRO A 212 21.76 8.26 19.90
N ALA A 213 21.31 7.72 18.77
CA ALA A 213 22.08 7.60 17.54
C ALA A 213 21.15 7.70 16.32
N PRO A 214 21.67 7.98 15.10
CA PRO A 214 20.85 8.12 13.89
C PRO A 214 20.00 6.89 13.53
N ASP A 215 20.36 5.71 14.03
CA ASP A 215 19.68 4.44 13.75
C ASP A 215 19.17 3.75 15.02
N LEU A 216 19.15 4.46 16.17
CA LEU A 216 18.74 3.91 17.46
C LEU A 216 17.68 4.81 18.09
N VAL A 217 16.51 4.23 18.36
CA VAL A 217 15.40 4.90 19.03
C VAL A 217 15.23 4.29 20.42
N ARG A 218 15.02 5.12 21.45
CA ARG A 218 14.60 4.67 22.78
C ARG A 218 13.14 5.05 23.01
N PHE A 219 12.30 4.08 23.29
CA PHE A 219 10.93 4.28 23.75
C PHE A 219 10.91 4.25 25.27
N ILE A 220 10.23 5.22 25.88
CA ILE A 220 10.20 5.42 27.33
C ILE A 220 8.74 5.36 27.78
N PHE A 221 8.44 4.43 28.69
CA PHE A 221 7.13 4.16 29.23
C PHE A 221 7.07 4.52 30.73
N ASP A 222 5.89 4.91 31.21
CA ASP A 222 5.61 5.17 32.63
C ASP A 222 5.52 3.89 33.48
N ARG A 223 5.42 2.74 32.83
CA ARG A 223 5.36 1.41 33.44
C ARG A 223 6.08 0.37 32.57
N PRO A 224 6.52 -0.76 33.16
CA PRO A 224 7.16 -1.82 32.39
C PRO A 224 6.25 -2.35 31.28
N VAL A 225 6.80 -2.51 30.08
CA VAL A 225 6.12 -3.15 28.94
C VAL A 225 6.70 -4.54 28.73
N THR A 226 5.85 -5.56 28.84
CA THR A 226 6.26 -6.98 28.77
C THR A 226 6.86 -7.35 27.41
N ASP A 227 6.20 -6.96 26.30
CA ASP A 227 6.70 -7.25 24.95
C ASP A 227 6.37 -6.14 23.96
N LEU A 228 7.21 -5.10 23.92
CA LEU A 228 7.03 -3.98 22.99
C LEU A 228 7.10 -4.45 21.52
N ARG A 229 7.82 -5.54 21.22
CA ARG A 229 7.91 -6.06 19.85
C ARG A 229 6.55 -6.48 19.31
N ARG A 230 5.68 -7.00 20.16
CA ARG A 230 4.32 -7.38 19.77
C ARG A 230 3.48 -6.15 19.42
N GLU A 231 3.57 -5.10 20.23
CA GLU A 231 2.83 -3.87 19.98
C GLU A 231 3.34 -3.18 18.71
N LEU A 232 4.66 -3.03 18.59
CA LEU A 232 5.31 -2.45 17.42
C LEU A 232 5.12 -3.26 16.13
N ALA A 233 4.63 -4.51 16.20
CA ALA A 233 4.33 -5.35 15.05
C ALA A 233 2.96 -5.06 14.44
N SER A 234 2.15 -4.22 15.10
CA SER A 234 0.88 -3.77 14.57
C SER A 234 1.08 -2.99 13.27
N VAL A 235 0.43 -3.43 12.19
CA VAL A 235 0.37 -2.69 10.91
C VAL A 235 -0.11 -1.25 11.10
N ARG A 236 -0.91 -1.00 12.16
CA ARG A 236 -1.40 0.35 12.49
C ARG A 236 -0.30 1.30 12.97
N LEU A 237 0.85 0.77 13.38
CA LEU A 237 2.06 1.51 13.70
C LEU A 237 3.07 1.49 12.54
N GLY A 238 2.60 1.21 11.31
CA GLY A 238 3.41 1.33 10.11
C GLY A 238 4.03 2.72 9.98
N VAL A 239 5.34 2.77 9.67
CA VAL A 239 6.08 4.03 9.65
C VAL A 239 5.71 4.83 8.40
N VAL A 240 5.27 6.06 8.59
CA VAL A 240 4.95 7.01 7.52
C VAL A 240 6.11 7.97 7.29
N SER A 241 6.36 8.32 6.02
CA SER A 241 7.38 9.30 5.66
C SER A 241 7.19 10.65 6.37
N PRO A 242 8.26 11.23 6.96
CA PRO A 242 8.24 12.58 7.50
C PRO A 242 7.74 13.65 6.53
N ARG A 243 8.00 13.49 5.22
CA ARG A 243 7.51 14.44 4.21
C ARG A 243 6.00 14.45 4.12
N ALA A 244 5.35 13.31 4.32
CA ALA A 244 3.89 13.23 4.35
C ALA A 244 3.33 13.78 5.67
N LEU A 245 3.99 13.50 6.80
CA LEU A 245 3.56 13.99 8.12
C LEU A 245 3.66 15.51 8.28
N ARG A 246 4.66 16.14 7.65
CA ARG A 246 4.88 17.59 7.70
C ARG A 246 4.09 18.36 6.65
N ALA A 247 3.39 17.68 5.74
CA ALA A 247 2.63 18.34 4.69
C ALA A 247 1.45 19.14 5.30
N PRO A 248 1.10 20.33 4.77
CA PRO A 248 -0.05 21.09 5.26
C PRO A 248 -1.38 20.31 5.21
N ASP A 249 -1.49 19.38 4.26
CA ASP A 249 -2.64 18.49 4.02
C ASP A 249 -2.39 17.06 4.53
N ALA A 250 -1.50 16.87 5.52
CA ALA A 250 -1.05 15.55 5.99
C ALA A 250 -2.20 14.55 6.23
N ASN A 251 -3.24 14.97 6.96
CA ASN A 251 -4.40 14.10 7.26
C ASN A 251 -5.11 13.61 6.00
N THR A 252 -5.30 14.49 5.02
CA THR A 252 -5.94 14.14 3.74
C THR A 252 -5.05 13.20 2.93
N ARG A 253 -3.73 13.44 2.90
CA ARG A 253 -2.78 12.56 2.20
C ARG A 253 -2.75 11.16 2.79
N LEU A 254 -2.64 11.08 4.12
CA LEU A 254 -2.70 9.83 4.87
C LEU A 254 -3.99 9.06 4.57
N ALA A 255 -5.15 9.71 4.76
CA ALA A 255 -6.45 9.07 4.53
C ALA A 255 -6.62 8.54 3.09
N ARG A 256 -6.06 9.24 2.10
CA ARG A 256 -6.08 8.85 0.69
C ARG A 256 -4.96 7.89 0.29
N GLY A 257 -4.06 7.51 1.19
CA GLY A 257 -2.94 6.60 0.91
C GLY A 257 -1.85 7.23 0.03
N LEU A 258 -1.83 8.56 -0.05
CA LEU A 258 -0.82 9.35 -0.76
C LEU A 258 0.36 9.71 0.16
N ALA A 259 0.53 8.96 1.25
CA ALA A 259 1.66 9.08 2.14
C ALA A 259 2.65 7.95 1.84
N ALA A 260 3.91 8.30 1.62
CA ALA A 260 4.94 7.32 1.35
C ALA A 260 5.20 6.46 2.59
N GLY A 261 5.30 5.14 2.39
CA GLY A 261 5.69 4.17 3.39
C GLY A 261 6.98 3.44 2.99
N THR A 262 7.41 2.50 3.81
CA THR A 262 8.61 1.69 3.56
C THR A 262 8.31 0.34 2.91
N GLY A 263 7.03 0.04 2.63
CA GLY A 263 6.57 -1.28 2.21
C GLY A 263 6.84 -1.67 0.76
N PRO A 264 6.52 -2.94 0.41
CA PRO A 264 6.77 -3.52 -0.92
C PRO A 264 5.90 -2.95 -2.04
N PHE A 265 4.82 -2.24 -1.71
CA PHE A 265 3.93 -1.62 -2.69
C PHE A 265 3.66 -0.15 -2.34
N GLU A 266 3.20 0.60 -3.33
CA GLU A 266 2.73 1.97 -3.18
C GLU A 266 1.37 2.13 -3.88
N LEU A 267 0.60 3.12 -3.42
CA LEU A 267 -0.69 3.39 -4.03
C LEU A 267 -0.52 3.90 -5.45
N HIS A 268 -1.08 3.19 -6.42
CA HIS A 268 -1.12 3.62 -7.82
C HIS A 268 -2.46 4.28 -8.17
N ARG A 269 -3.58 3.65 -7.76
CA ARG A 269 -4.92 4.22 -7.96
C ARG A 269 -5.88 3.75 -6.86
N ALA A 270 -6.85 4.58 -6.51
CA ALA A 270 -7.97 4.19 -5.66
C ALA A 270 -9.25 4.86 -6.17
N ASP A 271 -10.28 4.05 -6.40
CA ASP A 271 -11.63 4.51 -6.74
C ASP A 271 -12.69 3.78 -5.90
N SER A 272 -13.96 3.88 -6.29
CA SER A 272 -15.08 3.26 -5.58
C SER A 272 -15.17 1.74 -5.74
N ARG A 273 -14.51 1.17 -6.75
CA ARG A 273 -14.60 -0.24 -7.15
C ARG A 273 -13.29 -1.00 -6.91
N GLU A 274 -12.15 -0.32 -6.97
CA GLU A 274 -10.83 -0.95 -6.85
C GLU A 274 -9.77 -0.05 -6.19
N VAL A 275 -8.85 -0.68 -5.46
CA VAL A 275 -7.56 -0.09 -5.06
C VAL A 275 -6.46 -0.86 -5.78
N LEU A 276 -5.67 -0.16 -6.59
CA LEU A 276 -4.52 -0.70 -7.31
C LEU A 276 -3.24 -0.21 -6.63
N LEU A 277 -2.42 -1.17 -6.21
CA LEU A 277 -1.09 -0.93 -5.69
C LEU A 277 -0.05 -1.37 -6.72
N ALA A 278 1.03 -0.62 -6.85
CA ALA A 278 2.17 -0.96 -7.68
C ALA A 278 3.39 -1.30 -6.84
N ARG A 279 4.24 -2.21 -7.34
CA ARG A 279 5.47 -2.62 -6.67
C ARG A 279 6.35 -1.39 -6.41
N ASN A 280 6.79 -1.23 -5.17
CA ASN A 280 7.80 -0.26 -4.81
C ASN A 280 9.17 -0.80 -5.21
N GLY A 281 9.71 -0.34 -6.35
CA GLY A 281 11.03 -0.76 -6.84
C GLY A 281 12.21 -0.38 -5.92
N ARG A 282 11.99 0.47 -4.91
CA ARG A 282 12.99 0.86 -3.92
C ARG A 282 12.88 0.08 -2.61
N TRP A 283 11.96 -0.89 -2.53
CA TRP A 283 11.75 -1.66 -1.33
C TRP A 283 13.03 -2.40 -0.92
N TRP A 284 13.39 -2.26 0.36
CA TRP A 284 14.62 -2.83 0.90
C TRP A 284 14.67 -4.36 0.73
N GLY A 285 13.52 -5.03 0.83
CA GLY A 285 13.40 -6.47 0.67
C GLY A 285 13.65 -6.96 -0.76
N THR A 286 13.60 -6.10 -1.77
CA THR A 286 13.91 -6.47 -3.16
C THR A 286 15.38 -6.84 -3.32
N ARG A 287 16.31 -6.11 -2.67
CA ARG A 287 17.75 -6.45 -2.70
C ARG A 287 18.04 -7.78 -1.99
N GLU A 288 17.25 -8.09 -0.98
CA GLU A 288 17.31 -9.33 -0.19
C GLU A 288 16.50 -10.48 -0.82
N GLN A 289 15.96 -10.28 -2.04
CA GLN A 289 15.16 -11.28 -2.76
C GLN A 289 13.93 -11.80 -1.98
N LEU A 290 13.36 -10.97 -1.10
CA LEU A 290 12.19 -11.31 -0.28
C LEU A 290 10.85 -11.19 -1.03
N GLY A 291 10.88 -10.87 -2.33
CA GLY A 291 9.72 -10.61 -3.18
C GLY A 291 9.53 -9.12 -3.52
N PRO A 292 8.29 -8.66 -3.79
CA PRO A 292 7.12 -9.49 -4.14
C PRO A 292 7.31 -10.19 -5.50
N GLY A 293 6.60 -11.29 -5.74
CA GLY A 293 6.62 -11.99 -7.04
C GLY A 293 5.74 -11.34 -8.12
N VAL A 294 5.09 -10.21 -7.79
CA VAL A 294 4.07 -9.55 -8.63
C VAL A 294 4.34 -8.05 -8.74
N GLU A 295 3.95 -7.46 -9.87
CA GLU A 295 4.10 -6.04 -10.16
C GLU A 295 2.96 -5.20 -9.60
N LEU A 296 1.74 -5.74 -9.61
CA LEU A 296 0.52 -5.03 -9.22
C LEU A 296 -0.33 -5.88 -8.28
N ILE A 297 -1.00 -5.23 -7.33
CA ILE A 297 -2.08 -5.83 -6.53
C ILE A 297 -3.34 -5.00 -6.72
N ALA A 298 -4.41 -5.64 -7.18
CA ALA A 298 -5.72 -5.03 -7.36
C ALA A 298 -6.71 -5.59 -6.35
N PHE A 299 -7.10 -4.78 -5.37
CA PHE A 299 -8.14 -5.09 -4.41
C PHE A 299 -9.50 -4.63 -4.94
N ARG A 300 -10.44 -5.56 -5.08
CA ARG A 300 -11.83 -5.31 -5.48
C ARG A 300 -12.76 -5.56 -4.31
N PHE A 301 -13.90 -4.86 -4.24
CA PHE A 301 -14.74 -4.83 -3.03
C PHE A 301 -16.17 -5.41 -3.17
N PRO A 302 -16.38 -6.59 -3.80
CA PRO A 302 -17.70 -7.23 -3.83
C PRO A 302 -18.14 -7.70 -2.41
N ARG A 303 -19.17 -7.04 -1.87
CA ARG A 303 -19.63 -7.28 -0.49
C ARG A 303 -20.19 -8.69 -0.23
N ALA A 304 -20.97 -9.23 -1.16
CA ALA A 304 -21.56 -10.56 -1.02
C ALA A 304 -20.52 -11.67 -1.25
N ALA A 305 -20.46 -12.66 -0.35
CA ALA A 305 -19.53 -13.79 -0.47
C ALA A 305 -19.75 -14.60 -1.75
N GLY A 306 -21.00 -14.83 -2.17
CA GLY A 306 -21.30 -15.48 -3.45
C GLY A 306 -20.76 -14.71 -4.67
N ARG A 307 -20.75 -13.37 -4.64
CA ARG A 307 -20.14 -12.55 -5.71
C ARG A 307 -18.61 -12.69 -5.73
N ARG A 308 -17.97 -12.83 -4.55
CA ARG A 308 -16.53 -13.11 -4.44
C ARG A 308 -16.18 -14.49 -4.98
N LEU A 309 -16.95 -15.51 -4.61
CA LEU A 309 -16.78 -16.86 -5.15
C LEU A 309 -16.93 -16.88 -6.67
N ALA A 310 -18.00 -16.30 -7.21
CA ALA A 310 -18.22 -16.23 -8.66
C ALA A 310 -17.11 -15.47 -9.41
N LEU A 311 -16.42 -14.52 -8.76
CA LEU A 311 -15.24 -13.83 -9.31
C LEU A 311 -14.02 -14.77 -9.37
N LEU A 312 -13.86 -15.61 -8.35
CA LEU A 312 -12.78 -16.59 -8.26
C LEU A 312 -12.97 -17.74 -9.26
N GLU A 313 -14.18 -18.30 -9.34
CA GLU A 313 -14.53 -19.40 -10.26
C GLU A 313 -14.28 -19.06 -11.72
N ARG A 314 -14.59 -17.83 -12.14
CA ARG A 314 -14.34 -17.37 -13.51
C ARG A 314 -12.91 -16.85 -13.76
N GLY A 315 -12.01 -16.95 -12.76
CA GLY A 315 -10.63 -16.47 -12.84
C GLY A 315 -10.47 -14.94 -12.92
N SER A 316 -11.52 -14.17 -12.65
CA SER A 316 -11.45 -12.69 -12.64
C SER A 316 -10.68 -12.14 -11.42
N VAL A 317 -10.57 -12.94 -10.36
CA VAL A 317 -9.65 -12.73 -9.24
C VAL A 317 -8.93 -14.03 -8.92
N GLN A 318 -7.76 -13.92 -8.32
CA GLN A 318 -6.96 -15.08 -7.89
C GLN A 318 -7.22 -15.43 -6.42
N ILE A 319 -7.70 -14.47 -5.62
CA ILE A 319 -7.96 -14.62 -4.19
C ILE A 319 -9.33 -14.05 -3.86
N ALA A 320 -10.10 -14.74 -3.02
CA ALA A 320 -11.37 -14.30 -2.46
C ALA A 320 -11.39 -14.44 -0.94
N GLU A 321 -11.42 -13.31 -0.23
CA GLU A 321 -11.39 -13.26 1.24
C GLU A 321 -12.77 -13.52 1.87
N ARG A 322 -12.78 -14.07 3.09
CA ARG A 322 -13.97 -14.28 3.93
C ARG A 322 -15.13 -14.99 3.21
N LEU A 323 -14.88 -16.17 2.67
CA LEU A 323 -15.91 -17.09 2.18
C LEU A 323 -16.55 -17.82 3.36
N GLY A 324 -17.87 -18.03 3.32
CA GLY A 324 -18.61 -18.79 4.33
C GLY A 324 -18.69 -20.28 3.99
N PRO A 325 -19.25 -21.11 4.90
CA PRO A 325 -19.31 -22.56 4.74
C PRO A 325 -19.91 -23.02 3.41
N ASP A 326 -21.01 -22.40 2.97
CA ASP A 326 -21.66 -22.76 1.69
C ASP A 326 -20.75 -22.51 0.48
N GLN A 327 -19.97 -21.41 0.50
CA GLN A 327 -19.02 -21.11 -0.57
C GLN A 327 -17.80 -22.05 -0.53
N VAL A 328 -17.35 -22.44 0.66
CA VAL A 328 -16.26 -23.41 0.82
C VAL A 328 -16.70 -24.80 0.31
N ALA A 329 -17.93 -25.21 0.62
CA ALA A 329 -18.49 -26.45 0.10
C ALA A 329 -18.54 -26.46 -1.44
N ALA A 330 -18.89 -25.34 -2.06
CA ALA A 330 -18.85 -25.17 -3.51
C ALA A 330 -17.41 -25.22 -4.07
N LEU A 331 -16.44 -24.57 -3.40
CA LEU A 331 -15.02 -24.63 -3.81
C LEU A 331 -14.45 -26.04 -3.82
N GLY A 332 -14.84 -26.88 -2.85
CA GLY A 332 -14.39 -28.27 -2.77
C GLY A 332 -14.74 -29.13 -3.99
N GLN A 333 -15.72 -28.69 -4.79
CA GLN A 333 -16.11 -29.35 -6.05
C GLN A 333 -15.32 -28.84 -7.27
N HIS A 334 -14.53 -27.76 -7.12
CA HIS A 334 -13.83 -27.13 -8.23
C HIS A 334 -12.38 -27.61 -8.34
N PRO A 335 -11.95 -28.20 -9.48
CA PRO A 335 -10.65 -28.87 -9.59
C PRO A 335 -9.43 -27.93 -9.54
N LEU A 336 -9.63 -26.65 -9.86
CA LEU A 336 -8.58 -25.63 -9.95
C LEU A 336 -8.54 -24.65 -8.77
N LEU A 337 -9.44 -24.80 -7.80
CA LEU A 337 -9.50 -23.90 -6.66
C LEU A 337 -9.17 -24.65 -5.37
N THR A 338 -8.81 -23.90 -4.35
CA THR A 338 -8.63 -24.39 -2.98
C THR A 338 -9.08 -23.29 -2.03
N ASP A 339 -9.34 -23.65 -0.79
CA ASP A 339 -9.48 -22.69 0.29
C ASP A 339 -8.39 -22.88 1.35
N MET A 340 -8.25 -21.87 2.19
CA MET A 340 -7.48 -21.93 3.42
C MET A 340 -8.36 -21.43 4.55
N ALA A 341 -8.36 -22.16 5.66
CA ALA A 341 -9.07 -21.75 6.86
C ALA A 341 -8.56 -20.40 7.35
N GLY A 342 -9.48 -19.46 7.53
CA GLY A 342 -9.23 -18.17 8.18
C GLY A 342 -9.72 -18.17 9.63
N PRO A 343 -9.59 -17.04 10.34
CA PRO A 343 -10.11 -16.92 11.70
C PRO A 343 -11.65 -17.04 11.73
N GLY A 344 -12.16 -17.73 12.74
CA GLY A 344 -13.60 -17.99 12.89
C GLY A 344 -14.12 -18.98 11.85
N ASN A 345 -15.37 -18.80 11.41
CA ASN A 345 -16.01 -19.67 10.42
C ASN A 345 -15.89 -19.12 8.98
N SER A 346 -14.72 -18.56 8.64
CA SER A 346 -14.47 -17.96 7.34
C SER A 346 -13.18 -18.49 6.72
N SER A 347 -13.18 -18.70 5.40
CA SER A 347 -12.01 -19.15 4.64
C SER A 347 -11.57 -18.12 3.59
N VAL A 348 -10.35 -18.27 3.11
CA VAL A 348 -9.81 -17.56 1.94
C VAL A 348 -9.79 -18.53 0.76
N GLY A 349 -10.54 -18.23 -0.30
CA GLY A 349 -10.50 -18.99 -1.55
C GLY A 349 -9.34 -18.53 -2.42
N LEU A 350 -8.68 -19.48 -3.10
CA LEU A 350 -7.51 -19.26 -3.93
C LEU A 350 -7.60 -20.05 -5.24
N SER A 351 -7.07 -19.47 -6.32
CA SER A 351 -6.69 -20.26 -7.49
C SER A 351 -5.44 -21.09 -7.17
N ARG A 352 -5.42 -22.36 -7.60
CA ARG A 352 -4.25 -23.26 -7.42
C ARG A 352 -3.00 -22.77 -8.15
N GLU A 353 -3.13 -21.83 -9.08
CA GLU A 353 -2.00 -21.16 -9.73
C GLU A 353 -1.25 -20.20 -8.77
N VAL A 354 -1.90 -19.77 -7.69
CA VAL A 354 -1.29 -18.92 -6.67
C VAL A 354 -0.31 -19.75 -5.84
N ARG A 355 0.97 -19.70 -6.21
CA ARG A 355 2.07 -20.34 -5.46
C ARG A 355 2.52 -19.46 -4.28
N GLY A 356 2.91 -20.10 -3.18
CA GLY A 356 3.61 -19.42 -2.07
C GLY A 356 2.75 -18.90 -0.92
N VAL A 357 1.45 -19.19 -0.91
CA VAL A 357 0.59 -18.92 0.25
C VAL A 357 0.51 -20.20 1.09
N SER A 358 1.41 -20.35 2.06
CA SER A 358 1.37 -21.47 3.00
C SER A 358 0.65 -21.04 4.26
N VAL A 359 -0.54 -21.60 4.49
CA VAL A 359 -1.04 -21.79 5.85
C VAL A 359 -0.53 -23.15 6.26
N ALA A 360 0.28 -23.16 7.29
CA ALA A 360 0.72 -24.38 7.89
C ALA A 360 -0.46 -25.21 8.34
N GLN A 361 -0.81 -26.21 7.55
CA GLN A 361 -1.14 -27.56 7.98
C GLN A 361 -0.77 -28.50 6.85
N GLY A 362 0.16 -29.42 7.14
CA GLY A 362 0.31 -30.67 6.41
C GLY A 362 0.81 -30.61 4.97
N THR A 363 2.07 -30.23 4.75
CA THR A 363 2.86 -30.87 3.69
C THR A 363 4.29 -31.02 4.20
N PRO A 364 4.88 -32.23 4.18
CA PRO A 364 6.22 -32.46 4.73
C PRO A 364 7.23 -31.52 4.06
N VAL A 365 8.18 -31.09 4.87
CA VAL A 365 9.28 -30.19 4.54
C VAL A 365 9.94 -30.63 3.22
N LEU A 366 9.64 -29.93 2.12
CA LEU A 366 10.44 -29.98 0.89
C LEU A 366 11.66 -29.07 1.03
N SER A 367 12.48 -29.28 2.07
CA SER A 367 13.83 -28.70 2.17
C SER A 367 14.82 -29.31 1.17
N ARG A 368 14.32 -29.90 0.07
CA ARG A 368 15.11 -30.49 -1.01
C ARG A 368 14.68 -30.13 -2.42
N THR A 369 13.77 -29.17 -2.59
CA THR A 369 13.37 -28.76 -3.94
C THR A 369 13.38 -27.25 -4.02
N TRP A 370 14.26 -26.73 -4.89
CA TRP A 370 14.51 -25.33 -5.23
C TRP A 370 15.62 -24.61 -4.43
N LEU A 371 16.83 -25.16 -4.51
CA LEU A 371 18.04 -24.37 -4.80
C LEU A 371 18.92 -25.19 -5.76
N THR A 372 19.12 -24.64 -6.97
CA THR A 372 20.23 -24.90 -7.91
C THR A 372 20.65 -26.36 -8.18
N THR A 373 20.22 -26.91 -9.32
CA THR A 373 21.12 -27.65 -10.23
C THR A 373 20.48 -27.82 -11.60
N VAL A 374 20.87 -26.96 -12.54
CA VAL A 374 21.09 -27.42 -13.92
C VAL A 374 22.55 -27.86 -13.94
N SER A 375 22.77 -29.17 -14.06
CA SER A 375 24.01 -29.74 -14.58
C SER A 375 23.63 -31.07 -15.20
N THR A 376 23.96 -31.17 -16.48
CA THR A 376 23.70 -32.25 -17.41
C THR A 376 24.37 -33.55 -16.98
N ALA A 377 23.73 -34.67 -17.33
CA ALA A 377 24.34 -35.98 -17.34
C ALA A 377 25.55 -36.01 -18.29
N GLU A 378 26.63 -36.69 -17.88
CA GLU A 378 27.39 -37.68 -18.66
C GLU A 378 28.64 -38.13 -17.86
N GLY A 379 28.85 -39.46 -17.78
CA GLY A 379 30.11 -40.10 -17.34
C GLY A 379 30.09 -40.75 -15.97
#